data_AF-A0A7I7TY95-F1
#
_entry.id   AF-A0A7I7TY95-F1
#
_cell.length_a   1.000
_cell.length_b   1.000
_cell.length_c   1.000
_cell.angle_alpha   90.00
_cell.angle_beta   90.00
_cell.angle_gamma   90.00
#
_symmetry.space_group_name_H-M   'P 1'
#
loop_
_entity.id
_entity.type
_entity.pdbx_description
1 polymer ?
#
loop_
_entity_poly.entity_id
_entity_poly.type
_entity_poly.pdbx_seq_one_letter_code
_entity_poly.pdbx_strand_id
1 'polypeptide(L)'
;MTDNQRQIRDTVERWIEAIRARDIDGVLAAHTDDLVMFDATPPYDGVRGTAAYRDSWPPFSHHHRPAESGRAVADRPRAPLVPDRELRPPVP
;
A
#
# COMPACT_ATOMS: atom_id res chain seq x y z
N MET A 1 -19.35 -15.95 -6.30
CA MET A 1 -18.66 -15.12 -5.28
C MET A 1 -19.58 -14.99 -4.08
N THR A 2 -19.03 -15.10 -2.88
CA THR A 2 -19.78 -14.80 -1.65
C THR A 2 -20.04 -13.29 -1.55
N ASP A 3 -21.00 -12.89 -0.72
CA ASP A 3 -21.34 -11.48 -0.49
C ASP A 3 -20.12 -10.67 0.01
N ASN A 4 -19.41 -11.22 1.00
CA ASN A 4 -18.16 -10.64 1.53
C ASN A 4 -17.10 -10.43 0.43
N GLN A 5 -16.92 -11.40 -0.48
CA GLN A 5 -15.95 -11.26 -1.57
C GLN A 5 -16.34 -10.11 -2.51
N ARG A 6 -17.63 -9.92 -2.77
CA ARG A 6 -18.13 -8.80 -3.59
C ARG A 6 -17.88 -7.48 -2.89
N GLN A 7 -18.26 -7.38 -1.62
CA GLN A 7 -18.06 -6.16 -0.83
C GLN A 7 -16.58 -5.75 -0.74
N ILE A 8 -15.66 -6.70 -0.56
CA ILE A 8 -14.22 -6.44 -0.56
C ILE A 8 -13.78 -5.89 -1.92
N ARG A 9 -14.21 -6.54 -3.01
CA ARG A 9 -13.87 -6.11 -4.37
C ARG A 9 -14.37 -4.69 -4.66
N ASP A 10 -15.64 -4.43 -4.38
CA ASP A 10 -16.25 -3.13 -4.64
C ASP A 10 -15.56 -2.02 -3.81
N THR A 11 -15.11 -2.35 -2.60
CA THR A 11 -14.36 -1.42 -1.73
C THR A 11 -13.01 -1.07 -2.33
N VAL A 12 -12.25 -2.07 -2.79
CA VAL A 12 -10.95 -1.86 -3.46
C VAL A 12 -11.11 -1.10 -4.78
N GLU A 13 -12.14 -1.41 -5.57
CA GLU A 13 -12.41 -0.72 -6.83
C GLU A 13 -12.74 0.76 -6.63
N ARG A 14 -13.59 1.10 -5.65
CA ARG A 14 -13.86 2.51 -5.28
C ARG A 14 -12.60 3.24 -4.84
N TRP A 15 -11.75 2.59 -4.05
CA TRP A 15 -10.48 3.17 -3.62
C TRP A 15 -9.58 3.49 -4.82
N ILE A 16 -9.46 2.57 -5.80
CA ILE A 16 -8.70 2.80 -7.04
C ILE A 16 -9.26 3.99 -7.84
N GLU A 17 -10.59 4.10 -7.96
CA GLU A 17 -11.21 5.23 -8.67
C GLU A 17 -10.96 6.57 -7.96
N ALA A 18 -10.99 6.61 -6.63
CA ALA A 18 -10.64 7.81 -5.87
C ALA A 18 -9.17 8.23 -6.09
N ILE A 19 -8.24 7.27 -6.11
CA ILE A 19 -6.83 7.51 -6.43
C ILE A 19 -6.70 8.13 -7.83
N ARG A 20 -7.38 7.56 -8.84
CA ARG A 20 -7.36 8.05 -10.23
C ARG A 20 -7.92 9.46 -10.35
N ALA A 21 -9.00 9.74 -9.61
CA ALA A 21 -9.64 11.05 -9.56
C ALA A 21 -8.86 12.10 -8.74
N ARG A 22 -7.80 11.68 -8.03
CA ARG A 22 -7.08 12.50 -7.03
C ARG A 22 -8.02 13.02 -5.92
N ASP A 23 -9.05 12.24 -5.62
CA ASP A 23 -10.00 12.53 -4.55
C ASP A 23 -9.47 11.97 -3.23
N ILE A 24 -8.80 12.84 -2.47
CA ILE A 24 -8.18 12.45 -1.20
C ILE A 24 -9.22 12.03 -0.16
N ASP A 25 -10.39 12.66 -0.14
CA ASP A 25 -11.43 12.29 0.82
C ASP A 25 -12.03 10.92 0.45
N GLY A 26 -12.21 10.64 -0.86
CA GLY A 26 -12.59 9.32 -1.36
C GLY A 26 -11.55 8.23 -1.09
N VAL A 27 -10.26 8.57 -1.17
CA VAL A 27 -9.16 7.64 -0.83
C VAL A 27 -9.21 7.23 0.64
N LEU A 28 -9.55 8.16 1.53
CA LEU A 28 -9.59 7.93 2.98
C LEU A 28 -10.91 7.30 3.45
N ALA A 29 -11.98 7.35 2.66
CA ALA A 29 -13.34 6.99 3.08
C ALA A 29 -13.52 5.56 3.64
N ALA A 30 -12.69 4.62 3.20
CA ALA A 30 -12.73 3.22 3.65
C ALA A 30 -11.60 2.87 4.64
N HIS A 31 -10.85 3.86 5.12
CA HIS A 31 -9.76 3.67 6.08
C HIS A 31 -10.23 4.05 7.48
N THR A 32 -9.80 3.27 8.47
CA THR A 32 -10.01 3.57 9.89
C THR A 32 -8.95 4.55 10.39
N ASP A 33 -9.28 5.32 11.42
CA ASP A 33 -8.36 6.32 12.00
C ASP A 33 -7.08 5.71 12.59
N ASP A 34 -7.08 4.41 12.89
CA ASP A 34 -5.95 3.63 13.40
C ASP A 34 -5.19 2.85 12.30
N LEU A 35 -5.36 3.23 11.02
CA LEU A 35 -4.63 2.66 9.89
C LEU A 35 -3.12 2.52 10.17
N VAL A 36 -2.57 1.36 9.82
CA VAL A 36 -1.13 1.15 9.69
C VAL A 36 -0.85 0.67 8.28
N MET A 37 -0.09 1.44 7.50
CA MET A 37 0.25 1.12 6.11
C MET A 37 1.76 1.12 5.91
N PHE A 38 2.28 0.10 5.23
CA PHE A 38 3.68 0.05 4.79
C PHE A 38 3.74 0.18 3.28
N ASP A 39 4.65 1.03 2.79
CA ASP A 39 4.85 1.27 1.37
C ASP A 39 6.23 0.76 0.93
N ALA A 40 6.42 0.59 -0.37
CA ALA A 40 7.65 0.13 -1.01
C ALA A 40 8.71 1.24 -1.14
N THR A 41 8.49 2.43 -0.59
CA THR A 41 9.45 3.54 -0.62
C THR A 41 10.05 3.81 0.77
N PRO A 42 11.37 4.12 0.85
CA PRO A 42 11.99 4.60 2.09
C PRO A 42 11.22 5.80 2.66
N PRO A 43 11.18 5.99 4.00
CA PRO A 43 12.04 5.34 4.99
C PRO A 43 11.55 3.96 5.50
N TYR A 44 10.48 3.39 4.94
CA TYR A 44 9.88 2.10 5.38
C TYR A 44 9.37 2.06 6.83
N ASP A 45 9.37 3.19 7.54
CA ASP A 45 8.85 3.28 8.91
C ASP A 45 7.32 3.04 8.97
N GLY A 46 6.66 3.11 7.82
CA GLY A 46 5.21 2.96 7.67
C GLY A 46 4.46 4.22 8.11
N VAL A 47 3.23 4.34 7.62
CA VAL A 47 2.29 5.41 7.92
C VAL A 47 1.33 4.95 9.02
N ARG A 48 1.10 5.80 10.02
CA ARG A 48 0.19 5.53 11.14
C ARG A 48 -0.87 6.63 11.25
N GLY A 49 -2.12 6.21 11.14
CA GLY A 49 -3.30 7.05 11.18
C GLY A 49 -3.66 7.72 9.85
N THR A 50 -4.93 8.08 9.72
CA THR A 50 -5.52 8.69 8.52
C THR A 50 -4.92 10.06 8.20
N ALA A 51 -4.55 10.84 9.21
CA ALA A 51 -3.88 12.13 9.02
C ALA A 51 -2.50 11.97 8.33
N ALA A 52 -1.64 11.10 8.87
CA ALA A 52 -0.33 10.84 8.25
C ALA A 52 -0.46 10.23 6.85
N TYR A 53 -1.51 9.41 6.63
CA TYR A 53 -1.79 8.87 5.31
C TYR A 53 -2.23 9.93 4.31
N ARG A 54 -3.11 10.86 4.71
CA ARG A 54 -3.49 12.03 3.91
C ARG A 54 -2.26 12.79 3.43
N ASP A 55 -1.31 13.03 4.33
CA ASP A 55 -0.09 13.80 4.05
C ASP A 55 0.92 13.05 3.15
N SER A 56 0.80 11.73 3.01
CA SER A 56 1.62 10.94 2.08
C SER A 56 1.22 11.09 0.60
N TRP A 57 0.00 11.56 0.33
CA TRP A 57 -0.53 11.69 -1.04
C TRP A 57 0.01 12.87 -1.85
N PRO A 58 0.16 14.10 -1.30
CA PRO A 58 0.75 15.21 -2.05
C PRO A 58 2.19 14.93 -2.56
N PRO A 59 3.13 14.36 -1.75
CA PRO A 59 4.46 13.96 -2.22
C PRO A 59 4.47 12.84 -3.27
N PHE A 60 3.44 11.99 -3.28
CA PHE A 60 3.31 10.89 -4.24
C PHE A 60 3.22 11.38 -5.70
N SER A 61 2.67 12.58 -5.90
CA SER A 61 2.54 13.20 -7.23
C SER A 61 3.88 13.62 -7.86
N HIS A 62 4.91 13.90 -7.05
CA HIS A 62 6.21 14.37 -7.53
C HIS A 62 7.19 13.24 -7.87
N HIS A 63 7.06 12.08 -7.24
CA HIS A 63 7.95 10.92 -7.44
C HIS A 63 7.53 10.02 -8.61
N HIS A 64 6.32 10.20 -9.14
CA HIS A 64 5.83 9.39 -10.25
C HIS A 64 6.29 9.94 -11.61
N ARG A 65 7.52 9.58 -12.03
CA ARG A 65 7.89 9.63 -13.46
C ARG A 65 6.99 8.65 -14.23
N PRO A 66 6.43 8.99 -15.40
CA PRO A 66 5.63 8.03 -16.15
C PRO A 66 6.45 6.76 -16.37
N ALA A 67 5.86 5.60 -16.08
CA ALA A 67 6.51 4.33 -16.35
C ALA A 67 6.87 4.29 -17.84
N GLU A 68 8.16 4.25 -18.14
CA GLU A 68 8.61 3.89 -19.48
C GLU A 68 8.15 2.45 -19.73
N SER A 69 7.19 2.34 -20.64
CA SER A 69 6.88 1.19 -21.48
C SER A 69 7.53 -0.13 -21.10
N GLY A 70 6.74 -1.02 -20.50
CA GLY A 70 6.84 -2.48 -20.58
C GLY A 70 8.23 -3.10 -20.65
N ARG A 71 8.74 -3.59 -19.51
CA ARG A 71 9.59 -4.79 -19.51
C ARG A 71 9.09 -5.77 -18.45
N ALA A 72 8.86 -6.99 -18.91
CA ALA A 72 8.18 -8.08 -18.24
C ALA A 72 8.70 -8.36 -16.82
N VAL A 73 7.74 -8.53 -15.88
CA VAL A 73 7.93 -9.15 -14.54
C VAL A 73 8.21 -10.67 -14.66
N ALA A 74 8.38 -11.20 -15.87
CA ALA A 74 8.49 -12.64 -16.10
C ALA A 74 9.87 -13.25 -15.78
N ASP A 75 10.91 -12.44 -15.52
CA ASP A 75 12.30 -12.96 -15.49
C ASP A 75 13.15 -12.44 -14.32
N ARG A 76 12.53 -12.01 -13.21
CA ARG A 76 13.31 -11.81 -11.97
C ARG A 76 13.58 -13.16 -11.32
N PRO A 77 14.84 -13.52 -11.03
CA PRO A 77 15.10 -14.69 -10.21
C PRO A 77 14.41 -14.51 -8.86
N ARG A 78 13.67 -15.55 -8.45
CA ARG A 78 13.04 -15.61 -7.13
C ARG A 78 14.15 -15.45 -6.09
N ALA A 79 14.11 -14.37 -5.32
CA ALA A 79 15.05 -14.20 -4.21
C ALA A 79 14.94 -15.44 -3.30
N PRO A 80 16.06 -15.97 -2.78
CA PRO A 80 15.99 -17.08 -1.84
C PRO A 80 15.13 -16.66 -0.65
N LEU A 81 14.24 -17.56 -0.21
CA LEU A 81 13.51 -17.39 1.03
C LEU A 81 14.54 -17.09 2.12
N VAL A 82 14.42 -15.92 2.75
CA VAL A 82 15.20 -15.63 3.96
C VAL A 82 14.82 -16.72 4.96
N PRO A 83 15.76 -17.51 5.49
CA PRO A 83 15.41 -18.52 6.49
C PRO A 83 14.77 -17.82 7.68
N ASP A 84 13.78 -18.48 8.28
CA ASP A 84 13.08 -18.01 9.47
C ASP A 84 14.11 -17.47 10.46
N ARG A 85 14.12 -16.14 10.64
CA ARG A 85 14.85 -15.53 11.74
C ARG A 85 14.16 -16.04 12.98
N GLU A 86 14.78 -16.99 13.66
CA GLU A 86 14.38 -17.37 15.01
C GLU A 86 14.20 -16.08 15.81
N LEU A 87 12.96 -15.87 16.26
CA LEU A 87 12.62 -14.77 17.14
C LEU A 87 13.50 -14.94 18.38
N ARG A 88 14.52 -14.08 18.51
CA ARG A 88 15.33 -14.03 19.74
C ARG A 88 14.36 -13.85 20.90
N PRO A 89 14.33 -14.73 21.91
CA PRO A 89 13.53 -14.49 23.08
C PRO A 89 14.00 -13.19 23.77
N PRO A 90 13.10 -12.45 24.43
CA PRO A 90 13.47 -11.25 25.16
C PRO A 90 14.51 -11.59 26.23
N VAL A 91 15.53 -10.73 26.35
CA VAL A 91 16.54 -10.79 27.42
C VAL A 91 15.81 -10.55 28.77
N PRO A 92 16.17 -11.29 29.83
CA PRO A 92 15.49 -11.20 31.13
C PRO A 92 15.55 -9.81 31.77
#